data_AF-A0A8T3XND5-F1
#
_entry.id   AF-A0A8T3XND5-F1
#
_cell.length_a   1.000
_cell.length_b   1.000
_cell.length_c   1.000
_cell.angle_alpha   90.00
_cell.angle_beta   90.00
_cell.angle_gamma   90.00
#
_symmetry.space_group_name_H-M   'P 1'
#
loop_
_entity.id
_entity.type
_entity.pdbx_description
1 polymer ?
#
loop_
_entity_poly.entity_id
_entity_poly.type
_entity_poly.pdbx_seq_one_letter_code
_entity_poly.pdbx_strand_id
1 'polypeptide(L)'
;MSKGIVGAFIGVVAHFAFIYGKQIANNITMTRATILLAFSYVLIIILMYETGYREIKEKRLLGILPKRATAIFFTSIIMIPIIFFLFNQLNLSNLTELYKQIAVTSVLASVGAGTADLIGRD
;
A
#
# COMPACT_ATOMS: atom_id res chain seq x y z
N MET A 1 -22.07 11.18 0.67
CA MET A 1 -22.50 9.80 0.34
C MET A 1 -21.57 9.08 -0.63
N SER A 2 -21.14 9.70 -1.75
CA SER A 2 -20.26 9.09 -2.77
C SER A 2 -18.90 8.56 -2.23
N LYS A 3 -18.22 9.30 -1.33
CA LYS A 3 -16.87 8.94 -0.85
C LYS A 3 -16.79 7.65 -0.05
N GLY A 4 -17.77 7.40 0.82
CA GLY A 4 -17.83 6.17 1.62
C GLY A 4 -18.03 4.92 0.75
N ILE A 5 -18.74 5.05 -0.37
CA ILE A 5 -18.95 3.98 -1.34
C ILE A 5 -17.64 3.68 -2.08
N VAL A 6 -16.86 4.70 -2.45
CA VAL A 6 -15.56 4.49 -3.10
C VAL A 6 -14.54 3.88 -2.12
N GLY A 7 -14.50 4.34 -0.88
CA GLY A 7 -13.66 3.74 0.17
C GLY A 7 -14.04 2.27 0.45
N ALA A 8 -15.33 1.97 0.55
CA ALA A 8 -15.81 0.59 0.70
C ALA A 8 -15.51 -0.26 -0.53
N PHE A 9 -15.65 0.28 -1.74
CA PHE A 9 -15.30 -0.41 -2.99
C PHE A 9 -13.81 -0.72 -3.06
N ILE A 10 -12.94 0.25 -2.75
CA ILE A 10 -11.49 0.03 -2.66
C ILE A 10 -11.17 -1.02 -1.59
N GLY A 11 -11.86 -1.00 -0.44
CA GLY A 11 -11.70 -2.01 0.61
C GLY A 11 -12.05 -3.43 0.16
N VAL A 12 -13.17 -3.61 -0.55
CA VAL A 12 -13.59 -4.90 -1.11
C VAL A 12 -12.62 -5.37 -2.20
N VAL A 13 -12.20 -4.48 -3.11
CA VAL A 13 -11.21 -4.81 -4.15
C VAL A 13 -9.86 -5.17 -3.52
N ALA A 14 -9.43 -4.42 -2.51
CA ALA A 14 -8.18 -4.68 -1.79
C ALA A 14 -8.18 -6.08 -1.15
N HIS A 15 -9.32 -6.51 -0.59
CA HIS A 15 -9.48 -7.86 -0.04
C HIS A 15 -9.18 -8.96 -1.06
N PHE A 16 -9.77 -8.90 -2.25
CA PHE A 16 -9.45 -9.83 -3.34
C PHE A 16 -7.99 -9.72 -3.78
N ALA A 17 -7.44 -8.52 -3.74
CA ALA A 17 -6.06 -8.26 -4.11
C ALA A 17 -5.04 -8.91 -3.15
N PHE A 18 -5.39 -9.18 -1.88
CA PHE A 18 -4.55 -9.99 -0.98
C PHE A 18 -4.43 -11.43 -1.45
N ILE A 19 -5.54 -12.03 -1.90
CA ILE A 19 -5.58 -13.42 -2.39
C ILE A 19 -4.75 -13.54 -3.67
N TYR A 20 -4.97 -12.64 -4.64
CA TYR A 20 -4.17 -12.58 -5.86
C TYR A 20 -2.71 -12.22 -5.58
N GLY A 21 -2.46 -11.36 -4.60
CA GLY A 21 -1.13 -10.98 -4.16
C GLY A 21 -0.29 -12.18 -3.72
N LYS A 22 -0.91 -13.15 -3.03
CA LYS A 22 -0.26 -14.42 -2.69
C LYS A 22 0.10 -15.25 -3.92
N GLN A 23 -0.80 -15.37 -4.88
CA GLN A 23 -0.54 -16.14 -6.11
C GLN A 23 0.58 -15.52 -6.96
N ILE A 24 0.64 -14.18 -7.03
CA ILE A 24 1.71 -13.46 -7.71
C ILE A 24 3.03 -13.63 -6.94
N ALA A 25 3.00 -13.54 -5.61
CA ALA A 25 4.18 -13.70 -4.76
C ALA A 25 4.89 -15.06 -4.96
N ASN A 26 4.14 -16.11 -5.27
CA ASN A 26 4.68 -17.44 -5.52
C ASN A 26 5.48 -17.54 -6.83
N ASN A 27 5.18 -16.68 -7.80
CA ASN A 27 5.78 -16.70 -9.14
C ASN A 27 6.90 -15.67 -9.32
N ILE A 28 7.15 -14.80 -8.33
CA ILE A 28 8.19 -13.78 -8.43
C ILE A 28 9.48 -14.19 -7.73
N THR A 29 10.60 -13.70 -8.26
CA THR A 29 11.91 -13.82 -7.64
C THR A 29 12.10 -12.78 -6.53
N MET A 30 13.04 -13.02 -5.63
CA MET A 30 13.34 -12.12 -4.51
C MET A 30 13.72 -10.72 -5.01
N THR A 31 14.53 -10.63 -6.05
CA THR A 31 14.95 -9.35 -6.64
C THR A 31 13.77 -8.53 -7.15
N ARG A 32 12.81 -9.17 -7.82
CA ARG A 32 11.60 -8.50 -8.30
C ARG A 32 10.73 -8.02 -7.13
N ALA A 33 10.65 -8.80 -6.04
CA ALA A 33 9.97 -8.39 -4.82
C ALA A 33 10.62 -7.15 -4.18
N THR A 34 11.95 -7.09 -4.08
CA THR A 34 12.64 -5.91 -3.53
C THR A 34 12.40 -4.66 -4.39
N ILE A 35 12.44 -4.80 -5.72
CA ILE A 35 12.12 -3.71 -6.65
C ILE A 35 10.67 -3.26 -6.48
N LEU A 36 9.71 -4.19 -6.37
CA LEU A 36 8.29 -3.89 -6.14
C LEU A 36 8.08 -3.15 -4.82
N LEU A 37 8.75 -3.57 -3.75
CA LEU A 37 8.65 -2.93 -2.45
C LEU A 37 9.20 -1.49 -2.51
N ALA A 38 10.37 -1.29 -3.10
CA ALA A 38 10.94 0.05 -3.30
C ALA A 38 10.04 0.92 -4.19
N PHE A 39 9.50 0.34 -5.28
CA PHE A 39 8.56 1.00 -6.16
C PHE A 39 7.28 1.41 -5.44
N SER A 40 6.72 0.56 -4.57
CA SER A 40 5.51 0.89 -3.80
C SER A 40 5.72 2.09 -2.88
N TYR A 41 6.90 2.20 -2.27
CA TYR A 41 7.26 3.35 -1.45
C TYR A 41 7.42 4.64 -2.28
N VAL A 42 8.03 4.57 -3.45
CA VAL A 42 8.11 5.73 -4.36
C VAL A 42 6.73 6.13 -4.86
N LEU A 43 5.88 5.15 -5.19
CA LEU A 43 4.53 5.35 -5.68
C LEU A 43 3.65 6.05 -4.65
N ILE A 44 3.71 5.67 -3.37
CA ILE A 44 2.91 6.36 -2.34
C ILE A 44 3.38 7.82 -2.15
N ILE A 45 4.68 8.09 -2.27
CA ILE A 45 5.21 9.47 -2.22
C ILE A 45 4.68 10.27 -3.41
N ILE A 46 4.72 9.71 -4.62
CA ILE A 46 4.22 10.38 -5.83
C ILE A 46 2.72 10.67 -5.70
N LEU A 47 1.92 9.69 -5.30
CA LEU A 47 0.48 9.87 -5.11
C LEU A 47 0.18 10.95 -4.05
N MET A 48 0.92 10.94 -2.94
CA MET A 48 0.78 11.97 -1.90
C MET A 48 1.31 13.35 -2.33
N TYR A 49 2.25 13.40 -3.26
CA TYR A 49 2.72 14.66 -3.83
C TYR A 49 1.64 15.24 -4.75
N GLU A 50 1.06 14.44 -5.63
CA GLU A 50 -0.07 14.85 -6.47
C GLU A 50 -1.28 15.33 -5.63
N THR A 51 -1.58 14.69 -4.50
CA THR A 51 -2.61 15.19 -3.57
C THR A 51 -2.19 16.48 -2.87
N GLY A 52 -0.98 16.53 -2.32
CA GLY A 52 -0.51 17.61 -1.49
C GLY A 52 -0.22 18.91 -2.27
N TYR A 53 0.32 18.81 -3.48
CA TYR A 53 0.71 19.98 -4.28
C TYR A 53 -0.49 20.74 -4.85
N ARG A 54 -1.65 20.10 -4.97
CA ARG A 54 -2.85 20.71 -5.55
C ARG A 54 -3.46 21.81 -4.67
N GLU A 55 -3.21 21.78 -3.36
CA GLU A 55 -3.74 22.78 -2.41
C GLU A 55 -2.67 23.60 -1.68
N ILE A 56 -1.43 23.12 -1.59
CA ILE A 56 -0.42 23.76 -0.76
C ILE A 56 0.33 24.83 -1.57
N LYS A 57 -0.15 26.07 -1.51
CA LYS A 57 0.60 27.27 -1.97
C LYS A 57 1.88 27.54 -1.16
N GLU A 58 2.04 26.90 0.01
CA GLU A 58 3.18 27.12 0.91
C GLU A 58 4.24 26.01 0.84
N LYS A 59 5.42 26.34 0.29
CA LYS A 59 6.61 25.46 0.22
C LYS A 59 7.01 24.79 1.56
N ARG A 60 6.57 25.32 2.70
CA ARG A 60 6.94 24.85 4.05
C ARG A 60 6.31 23.50 4.42
N LEU A 61 5.16 23.13 3.83
CA LEU A 61 4.48 21.87 4.12
C LEU A 61 4.99 20.68 3.27
N LEU A 62 5.85 20.93 2.27
CA LEU A 62 6.45 19.89 1.42
C LEU A 62 7.32 18.89 2.20
N GLY A 63 7.92 19.30 3.32
CA GLY A 63 8.71 18.41 4.17
C GLY A 63 7.89 17.47 5.06
N ILE A 64 6.58 17.70 5.20
CA ILE A 64 5.68 16.91 6.06
C ILE A 64 5.06 15.74 5.28
N LEU A 65 4.87 15.90 3.96
CA LEU A 65 4.33 14.86 3.07
C LEU A 65 5.14 13.55 3.08
N PRO A 66 6.48 13.54 2.91
CA PRO A 66 7.26 12.30 2.95
C PRO A 66 7.24 11.62 4.33
N LYS A 67 7.06 12.37 5.43
CA LYS A 67 6.89 11.82 6.77
C LYS A 67 5.56 11.09 6.95
N ARG A 68 4.49 11.57 6.30
CA ARG A 68 3.20 10.88 6.29
C ARG A 68 3.22 9.66 5.38
N ALA A 69 3.84 9.77 4.20
CA ALA A 69 4.01 8.65 3.27
C ALA A 69 4.77 7.48 3.91
N THR A 70 5.86 7.78 4.62
CA THR A 70 6.61 6.78 5.41
C THR A 70 5.75 6.14 6.49
N ALA A 71 4.99 6.93 7.26
CA ALA A 71 4.09 6.37 8.27
C ALA A 71 3.07 5.40 7.67
N ILE A 72 2.41 5.78 6.56
CA ILE A 72 1.45 4.93 5.87
C ILE A 72 2.12 3.66 5.34
N PHE A 73 3.30 3.79 4.74
CA PHE A 73 4.07 2.65 4.24
C PHE A 73 4.44 1.65 5.35
N PHE A 74 4.94 2.14 6.49
CA PHE A 74 5.25 1.28 7.65
C PHE A 74 4.00 0.62 8.23
N THR A 75 2.89 1.36 8.36
CA THR A 75 1.62 0.75 8.81
C THR A 75 1.16 -0.33 7.83
N SER A 76 1.37 -0.15 6.53
CA SER A 76 1.00 -1.13 5.52
C SER A 76 1.84 -2.41 5.65
N ILE A 77 3.16 -2.29 5.84
CA ILE A 77 4.05 -3.42 6.07
C ILE A 77 3.64 -4.23 7.31
N ILE A 78 3.18 -3.57 8.37
CA ILE A 78 2.74 -4.25 9.60
C ILE A 78 1.36 -4.89 9.43
N MET A 79 0.44 -4.21 8.75
CA MET A 79 -0.94 -4.68 8.56
C MET A 79 -1.02 -5.87 7.60
N ILE A 80 -0.17 -5.94 6.57
CA ILE A 80 -0.20 -7.02 5.58
C ILE A 80 -0.03 -8.42 6.23
N PRO A 81 0.99 -8.68 7.07
CA PRO A 81 1.11 -9.92 7.83
C PRO A 81 -0.10 -10.21 8.73
N ILE A 82 -0.63 -9.20 9.42
CA ILE A 82 -1.81 -9.36 10.29
C ILE A 82 -3.01 -9.84 9.46
N ILE A 83 -3.23 -9.23 8.29
CA ILE A 83 -4.31 -9.60 7.39
C ILE A 83 -4.11 -11.03 6.86
N PHE A 84 -2.90 -11.39 6.44
CA PHE A 84 -2.61 -12.77 6.01
C PHE A 84 -2.79 -13.79 7.15
N PHE A 85 -2.50 -13.41 8.39
CA PHE A 85 -2.76 -14.23 9.57
C PHE A 85 -4.27 -14.45 9.76
N LEU A 86 -5.09 -13.40 9.67
CA LEU A 86 -6.55 -13.49 9.79
C LEU A 86 -7.17 -14.38 8.69
N PHE A 87 -6.59 -14.41 7.49
CA PHE A 87 -7.02 -15.32 6.42
C PHE A 87 -6.47 -16.74 6.51
N ASN A 88 -5.70 -17.08 7.56
CA ASN A 88 -5.00 -18.34 7.69
C ASN A 88 -4.13 -18.66 6.45
N GLN A 89 -3.61 -17.61 5.80
CA GLN A 89 -2.77 -17.71 4.60
C GLN A 89 -1.28 -17.49 4.88
N LEU A 90 -0.96 -17.13 6.12
CA LEU A 90 0.37 -16.79 6.57
C LEU A 90 1.19 -18.06 6.82
N ASN A 91 2.31 -18.18 6.11
CA ASN A 91 3.24 -19.30 6.25
C ASN A 91 4.54 -18.82 6.91
N LEU A 92 4.65 -18.98 8.24
CA LEU A 92 5.84 -18.58 9.00
C LEU A 92 7.08 -19.43 8.68
N SER A 93 6.87 -20.64 8.15
CA SER A 93 7.97 -21.57 7.83
C SER A 93 8.79 -21.08 6.63
N ASN A 94 8.24 -20.21 5.78
CA ASN A 94 8.92 -19.66 4.61
C ASN A 94 8.92 -18.12 4.63
N LEU A 95 9.84 -17.54 5.41
CA LEU A 95 10.00 -16.08 5.53
C LEU A 95 10.25 -15.39 4.18
N THR A 96 10.88 -16.09 3.23
CA THR A 96 11.11 -15.58 1.88
C THR A 96 9.79 -15.36 1.14
N GLU A 97 8.84 -16.27 1.31
CA GLU A 97 7.52 -16.18 0.67
C GLU A 97 6.67 -15.09 1.33
N LEU A 98 6.74 -14.97 2.65
CA LEU A 98 6.11 -13.87 3.38
C LEU A 98 6.64 -12.51 2.92
N TYR A 99 7.95 -12.36 2.72
CA TYR A 99 8.53 -11.12 2.18
C TYR A 99 8.00 -10.79 0.79
N LYS A 100 7.94 -11.78 -0.12
CA LYS A 100 7.39 -11.60 -1.46
C LYS A 100 5.92 -11.19 -1.43
N GLN A 101 5.15 -11.79 -0.53
CA GLN A 101 3.75 -11.43 -0.30
C GLN A 101 3.64 -9.97 0.14
N ILE A 102 4.38 -9.57 1.19
CA ILE A 102 4.42 -8.18 1.66
C ILE A 102 4.78 -7.22 0.52
N ALA A 103 5.81 -7.52 -0.26
CA ALA A 103 6.25 -6.67 -1.36
C ALA A 103 5.18 -6.48 -2.45
N VAL A 104 4.52 -7.55 -2.87
CA VAL A 104 3.46 -7.50 -3.89
C VAL A 104 2.25 -6.73 -3.37
N THR A 105 1.82 -7.02 -2.14
CA THR A 105 0.60 -6.40 -1.59
C THR A 105 0.83 -4.96 -1.15
N SER A 106 2.08 -4.56 -0.87
CA SER A 106 2.43 -3.17 -0.55
C SER A 106 2.15 -2.20 -1.70
N VAL A 107 2.26 -2.64 -2.96
CA VAL A 107 1.88 -1.80 -4.12
C VAL A 107 0.39 -1.46 -4.09
N LEU A 108 -0.45 -2.47 -3.86
CA LEU A 108 -1.90 -2.31 -3.77
C LEU A 108 -2.30 -1.48 -2.55
N ALA A 109 -1.68 -1.72 -1.39
CA ALA A 109 -1.88 -0.92 -0.19
C ALA A 109 -1.51 0.55 -0.43
N SER A 110 -0.41 0.80 -1.15
CA SER A 110 0.05 2.15 -1.50
C SER A 110 -0.91 2.87 -2.44
N VAL A 111 -1.44 2.17 -3.46
CA VAL A 111 -2.47 2.72 -4.36
C VAL A 111 -3.77 2.98 -3.60
N GLY A 112 -4.23 2.04 -2.78
CA GLY A 112 -5.45 2.18 -2.00
C GLY A 112 -5.37 3.33 -1.01
N ALA A 113 -4.26 3.46 -0.28
CA ALA A 113 -4.04 4.55 0.66
C ALA A 113 -3.89 5.90 -0.07
N GLY A 114 -3.12 5.97 -1.16
CA GLY A 114 -3.00 7.20 -1.94
C GLY A 114 -4.32 7.64 -2.59
N THR A 115 -5.14 6.69 -3.04
CA THR A 115 -6.48 6.97 -3.59
C THR A 115 -7.45 7.40 -2.48
N ALA A 116 -7.39 6.79 -1.30
CA ALA A 116 -8.18 7.22 -0.15
C ALA A 116 -7.80 8.64 0.31
N ASP A 117 -6.52 8.99 0.28
CA ASP A 117 -6.03 10.34 0.58
C ASP A 117 -6.49 11.36 -0.49
N LEU A 118 -6.49 10.98 -1.78
CA LEU A 118 -7.06 11.76 -2.88
C LEU A 118 -8.55 12.06 -2.68
N ILE A 119 -9.33 11.04 -2.31
CA ILE A 119 -10.81 11.13 -2.29
C ILE A 119 -11.32 11.68 -0.96
N GLY A 120 -10.68 11.36 0.16
CA GLY A 120 -11.14 11.71 1.51
C GLY A 120 -11.02 13.20 1.85
N ARG A 121 -10.42 14.00 0.96
CA ARG A 121 -10.07 15.40 1.23
C ARG A 121 -11.17 16.41 0.83
N ASP A 122 -12.12 16.01 0.00
CA ASP A 122 -13.34 16.79 -0.31
C ASP A 122 -14.53 16.41 0.58
#